data_AF-A0A4P9ZTB1-F1
#
_entry.id   AF-A0A4P9ZTB1-F1
#
_cell.length_a   1.000
_cell.length_b   1.000
_cell.length_c   1.000
_cell.angle_alpha   90.00
_cell.angle_beta   90.00
_cell.angle_gamma   90.00
#
_symmetry.space_group_name_H-M   'P 1'
#
loop_
_entity.id
_entity.type
_entity.pdbx_description
1 polymer ?
#
loop_
_entity_poly.entity_id
_entity_poly.type
_entity_poly.pdbx_seq_one_letter_code
_entity_poly.pdbx_strand_id
1 'polypeptide(L)'
;VEIEAKLGLLVDNQTGQRIRLPVTSLAVLENPSANNSQPGGGSGGGRPTRPWYTFKSDMSLDQHRYFNELLNRRARDTQSSQHRGAKVHYKHTREIDRFYLEPNPNAASQPGEPDRFRIRATFDKETAKVVEGPGAIIEKKKIANLDVYSPNTAMDFRITVSEEKPMRMPTVESSHERHKDRLSYRHEIWQFDLTQVKTPSRENSNQQPSPFAPRGNDAPSVTHELELELANTDWFLKERQRFQDRDPGHQFNTIVQTFVNNIYMLASHAR
;
A
#
# COMPACT_ATOMS: atom_id res chain seq x y z
N VAL A 1 11.89 5.00 3.52
CA VAL A 1 10.56 4.76 4.15
C VAL A 1 9.51 5.16 3.14
N GLU A 2 8.44 4.40 3.06
CA GLU A 2 7.27 4.67 2.24
C GLU A 2 6.06 4.81 3.17
N ILE A 3 5.23 5.83 2.93
CA ILE A 3 3.99 6.08 3.66
C ILE A 3 2.88 6.18 2.61
N GLU A 4 1.96 5.21 2.66
CA GLU A 4 0.87 5.08 1.69
C GLU A 4 -0.47 4.86 2.41
N ALA A 5 -1.56 5.32 1.80
CA ALA A 5 -2.91 5.01 2.21
C ALA A 5 -3.65 4.37 1.03
N LYS A 6 -4.30 3.23 1.25
CA LYS A 6 -5.06 2.51 0.22
C LYS A 6 -6.54 2.55 0.52
N LEU A 7 -7.35 2.75 -0.51
CA LEU A 7 -8.77 2.45 -0.42
C LEU A 7 -9.02 0.95 -0.50
N GLY A 8 -10.05 0.49 0.21
CA GLY A 8 -10.46 -0.90 0.18
C GLY A 8 -11.63 -1.17 1.10
N LEU A 9 -11.80 -2.42 1.50
CA LEU A 9 -12.84 -2.84 2.44
C LEU A 9 -12.22 -3.58 3.61
N LEU A 10 -12.66 -3.27 4.83
CA LEU A 10 -12.42 -4.11 6.00
C LEU A 10 -13.44 -5.24 5.99
N VAL A 11 -12.99 -6.46 5.76
CA VAL A 11 -13.83 -7.63 5.53
C VAL A 11 -13.74 -8.59 6.70
N ASP A 12 -14.88 -8.97 7.25
CA ASP A 12 -14.97 -9.98 8.30
C ASP A 12 -14.50 -11.35 7.78
N ASN A 13 -13.60 -12.02 8.50
CA ASN A 13 -12.97 -13.25 8.04
C ASN A 13 -13.91 -14.46 8.02
N GLN A 14 -15.03 -14.41 8.74
CA GLN A 14 -16.01 -15.50 8.79
C GLN A 14 -17.07 -15.33 7.70
N THR A 15 -17.58 -14.12 7.54
CA THR A 15 -18.70 -13.84 6.63
C THR A 15 -18.25 -13.44 5.22
N GLY A 16 -17.00 -12.99 5.06
CA GLY A 16 -16.50 -12.44 3.81
C GLY A 16 -17.15 -11.11 3.41
N GLN A 17 -17.98 -10.52 4.27
CA GLN A 17 -18.66 -9.24 4.06
C GLN A 17 -17.89 -8.09 4.70
N ARG A 18 -18.15 -6.86 4.24
CA ARG A 18 -17.63 -5.66 4.91
C ARG A 18 -18.10 -5.64 6.36
N ILE A 19 -17.19 -5.37 7.29
CA ILE A 19 -17.49 -5.30 8.72
C ILE A 19 -18.55 -4.22 9.00
N ARG A 20 -19.32 -4.41 10.07
CA ARG A 20 -20.25 -3.42 10.59
C ARG A 20 -19.98 -3.21 12.06
N LEU A 21 -19.63 -1.98 12.43
CA LEU A 21 -19.37 -1.59 13.81
C LEU A 21 -20.46 -0.62 14.29
N PRO A 22 -20.82 -0.64 15.58
CA PRO A 22 -21.83 0.25 16.15
C PRO A 22 -21.28 1.67 16.37
N VAL A 23 -20.76 2.29 15.32
CA VAL A 23 -20.18 3.64 15.30
C VAL A 23 -20.71 4.41 14.10
N THR A 24 -20.86 5.73 14.25
CA THR A 24 -21.40 6.62 13.21
C THR A 24 -20.35 7.54 12.59
N SER A 25 -19.09 7.44 13.03
CA SER A 25 -17.97 8.23 12.55
C SER A 25 -16.80 7.33 12.14
N LEU A 26 -15.78 7.93 11.52
CA LEU A 26 -14.50 7.25 11.29
C LEU A 26 -14.00 6.63 12.60
N ALA A 27 -13.58 5.36 12.54
CA ALA A 27 -13.05 4.63 13.68
C ALA A 27 -11.73 3.96 13.29
N VAL A 28 -10.68 4.28 14.05
CA VAL A 28 -9.42 3.53 13.98
C VAL A 28 -9.62 2.19 14.65
N LEU A 29 -9.28 1.10 13.97
CA LEU A 29 -9.32 -0.24 14.54
C LEU A 29 -7.99 -0.58 15.16
N GLU A 30 -8.03 -1.09 16.40
CA GLU A 30 -6.86 -1.64 17.04
C GLU A 30 -6.41 -2.91 16.33
N ASN A 31 -5.13 -2.97 15.98
CA ASN A 31 -4.52 -4.18 15.44
C ASN A 31 -3.81 -4.94 16.57
N PRO A 32 -4.40 -6.03 17.12
CA PRO A 32 -3.81 -6.76 18.24
C PRO A 32 -2.43 -7.36 17.93
N SER A 33 -2.05 -7.50 16.65
CA SER A 33 -0.72 -7.98 16.26
C SER A 33 0.36 -6.89 16.25
N ALA A 34 0.01 -5.59 16.26
CA ALA A 34 0.96 -4.48 16.31
C ALA A 34 1.39 -4.10 17.75
N ASN A 35 0.61 -4.49 18.76
CA ASN A 35 0.80 -4.12 20.16
C ASN A 35 1.62 -5.14 20.99
N ASN A 36 2.15 -6.21 20.37
CA ASN A 36 2.96 -7.23 21.06
C ASN A 36 4.42 -6.81 21.32
N SER A 37 4.69 -5.50 21.36
CA SER A 37 5.97 -4.90 21.76
C SER A 37 5.99 -4.45 23.23
N GLN A 38 5.12 -4.98 24.10
CA GLN A 38 5.34 -4.93 25.56
C GLN A 38 6.17 -6.13 26.03
N PRO A 39 7.44 -5.94 26.46
CA PRO A 39 8.15 -6.91 27.25
C PRO A 39 7.74 -6.73 28.71
N GLY A 40 6.80 -7.56 29.19
CA GLY A 40 6.56 -7.73 30.62
C GLY A 40 5.11 -7.56 31.05
N GLY A 41 4.52 -8.64 31.57
CA GLY A 41 3.33 -8.57 32.42
C GLY A 41 2.18 -9.48 32.01
N GLY A 42 2.37 -10.80 32.06
CA GLY A 42 1.25 -11.75 32.00
C GLY A 42 1.70 -13.16 31.65
N SER A 43 1.76 -14.04 32.64
CA SER A 43 1.98 -15.47 32.46
C SER A 43 0.84 -16.09 31.64
N GLY A 44 1.01 -16.10 30.33
CA GLY A 44 0.09 -16.75 29.40
C GLY A 44 0.63 -16.59 27.98
N GLY A 45 1.39 -17.57 27.49
CA GLY A 45 1.96 -17.61 26.15
C GLY A 45 0.91 -17.71 25.05
N GLY A 46 0.08 -16.68 24.89
CA GLY A 46 -0.90 -16.57 23.82
C GLY A 46 -0.22 -16.23 22.51
N ARG A 47 -0.40 -17.06 21.49
CA ARG A 47 -0.04 -16.72 20.10
C ARG A 47 -0.66 -15.38 19.72
N PRO A 48 0.02 -14.52 18.94
CA PRO A 48 -0.57 -13.28 18.45
C PRO A 48 -1.91 -13.59 17.78
N THR A 49 -2.99 -13.02 18.32
CA THR A 49 -4.33 -13.18 17.77
C THR A 49 -4.38 -12.39 16.46
N ARG A 50 -4.66 -13.10 15.36
CA ARG A 50 -4.95 -12.44 14.09
C ARG A 50 -6.24 -11.63 14.26
N PRO A 51 -6.36 -10.44 13.66
CA PRO A 51 -7.62 -9.71 13.69
C PRO A 51 -8.74 -10.56 13.08
N TRP A 52 -9.97 -10.36 13.57
CA TRP A 52 -11.18 -11.04 13.09
C TRP A 52 -11.62 -10.55 11.70
N TYR A 53 -10.93 -9.54 11.16
CA TYR A 53 -11.15 -8.98 9.83
C TYR A 53 -9.85 -8.95 9.00
N THR A 54 -9.97 -8.73 7.70
CA THR A 54 -8.87 -8.50 6.76
C THR A 54 -9.19 -7.28 5.90
N PHE A 55 -8.22 -6.38 5.73
CA PHE A 55 -8.32 -5.31 4.74
C PHE A 55 -8.05 -5.86 3.34
N LYS A 56 -9.00 -5.68 2.42
CA LYS A 56 -8.86 -5.99 1.00
C LYS A 56 -8.69 -4.70 0.22
N SER A 57 -7.50 -4.51 -0.36
CA SER A 57 -7.19 -3.42 -1.29
C SER A 57 -7.74 -3.77 -2.66
N ASP A 58 -9.01 -3.43 -2.90
CA ASP A 58 -9.69 -3.65 -4.17
C ASP A 58 -10.92 -2.76 -4.24
N MET A 59 -11.40 -2.47 -5.44
CA MET A 59 -12.63 -1.73 -5.70
C MET A 59 -13.34 -2.27 -6.94
N SER A 60 -14.62 -1.92 -7.11
CA SER A 60 -15.34 -2.30 -8.32
C SER A 60 -14.73 -1.63 -9.56
N LEU A 61 -14.94 -2.25 -10.74
CA LEU A 61 -14.49 -1.66 -12.00
C LEU A 61 -15.13 -0.27 -12.25
N ASP A 62 -16.38 -0.07 -11.83
CA ASP A 62 -17.07 1.20 -11.97
C ASP A 62 -16.50 2.28 -11.04
N GLN A 63 -16.16 1.93 -9.79
CA GLN A 63 -15.44 2.82 -8.87
C GLN A 63 -14.07 3.22 -9.46
N HIS A 64 -13.33 2.25 -10.01
CA HIS A 64 -12.06 2.50 -10.66
C HIS A 64 -12.20 3.43 -11.88
N ARG A 65 -13.21 3.20 -12.74
CA ARG A 65 -13.52 4.07 -13.88
C ARG A 65 -13.85 5.49 -13.41
N TYR A 66 -14.68 5.62 -12.37
CA TYR A 66 -15.05 6.90 -11.79
C TYR A 66 -13.81 7.69 -11.31
N PHE A 67 -12.92 7.06 -10.55
CA PHE A 67 -11.68 7.71 -10.10
C PHE A 67 -10.77 8.08 -11.26
N ASN A 68 -10.67 7.23 -12.28
CA ASN A 68 -9.91 7.53 -13.48
C ASN A 68 -10.43 8.81 -14.16
N GLU A 69 -11.74 8.94 -14.35
CA GLU A 69 -12.36 10.12 -14.94
C GLU A 69 -12.15 11.37 -14.07
N LEU A 70 -12.32 11.23 -12.76
CA LEU A 70 -12.13 12.31 -11.79
C LEU A 70 -10.69 12.84 -11.82
N LEU A 71 -9.70 11.96 -11.68
CA LEU A 71 -8.28 12.35 -11.61
C LEU A 71 -7.79 12.90 -12.96
N ASN A 72 -8.20 12.32 -14.09
CA ASN A 72 -7.89 12.88 -15.42
C ASN A 72 -8.52 14.25 -15.65
N ARG A 73 -9.73 14.49 -15.13
CA ARG A 73 -10.36 15.82 -15.18
C ARG A 73 -9.53 16.82 -14.39
N ARG A 74 -9.17 16.50 -13.14
CA ARG A 74 -8.31 17.37 -12.31
C ARG A 74 -6.96 17.62 -12.96
N ALA A 75 -6.34 16.60 -13.54
CA ALA A 75 -5.10 16.75 -14.28
C ALA A 75 -5.22 17.80 -15.38
N ARG A 76 -6.24 17.68 -16.25
CA ARG A 76 -6.51 18.64 -17.33
C ARG A 76 -6.83 20.04 -16.82
N ASP A 77 -7.70 20.17 -15.81
CA ASP A 77 -8.13 21.46 -15.27
C ASP A 77 -6.92 22.27 -14.78
N THR A 78 -5.97 21.61 -14.09
CA THR A 78 -4.76 22.28 -13.59
C THR A 78 -3.73 22.66 -14.67
N GLN A 79 -3.88 22.17 -15.90
CA GLN A 79 -3.05 22.59 -17.04
C GLN A 79 -3.57 23.86 -17.73
N SER A 80 -4.78 24.31 -17.40
CA SER A 80 -5.34 25.56 -17.94
C SER A 80 -4.47 26.77 -17.60
N SER A 81 -4.35 27.72 -18.54
CA SER A 81 -3.63 28.98 -18.31
C SER A 81 -4.28 29.86 -17.24
N GLN A 82 -5.55 29.61 -16.91
CA GLN A 82 -6.28 30.32 -15.86
C GLN A 82 -6.05 29.72 -14.46
N HIS A 83 -5.51 28.50 -14.38
CA HIS A 83 -5.22 27.85 -13.10
C HIS A 83 -3.98 28.50 -12.47
N ARG A 84 -4.14 29.01 -11.25
CA ARG A 84 -3.07 29.68 -10.49
C ARG A 84 -2.39 28.79 -9.45
N GLY A 85 -2.93 27.60 -9.19
CA GLY A 85 -2.41 26.67 -8.20
C GLY A 85 -1.31 25.76 -8.76
N ALA A 86 -0.82 24.85 -7.91
CA ALA A 86 0.10 23.80 -8.33
C ALA A 86 -0.55 22.93 -9.42
N LYS A 87 0.27 22.47 -10.36
CA LYS A 87 -0.16 21.60 -11.45
C LYS A 87 -0.18 20.16 -10.98
N VAL A 88 -1.12 19.38 -11.50
CA VAL A 88 -1.12 17.92 -11.36
C VAL A 88 -0.34 17.34 -12.54
N HIS A 89 0.72 16.60 -12.24
CA HIS A 89 1.54 15.90 -13.22
C HIS A 89 1.03 14.48 -13.41
N TYR A 90 0.82 14.07 -14.65
CA TYR A 90 0.31 12.75 -15.01
C TYR A 90 1.42 11.88 -15.60
N LYS A 91 1.45 10.60 -15.21
CA LYS A 91 2.32 9.58 -15.79
C LYS A 91 1.56 8.26 -15.89
N HIS A 92 1.71 7.56 -17.02
CA HIS A 92 1.16 6.21 -17.22
C HIS A 92 2.32 5.23 -17.33
N THR A 93 2.35 4.20 -16.47
CA THR A 93 3.34 3.12 -16.58
C THR A 93 2.68 1.75 -16.72
N ARG A 94 3.39 0.87 -17.42
CA ARG A 94 3.06 -0.56 -17.51
C ARG A 94 4.26 -1.33 -17.03
N GLU A 95 4.11 -2.02 -15.91
CA GLU A 95 5.21 -2.62 -15.18
C GLU A 95 4.92 -4.09 -14.89
N ILE A 96 5.97 -4.89 -14.76
CA ILE A 96 5.90 -6.28 -14.29
C ILE A 96 6.71 -6.36 -12.99
N ASP A 97 6.03 -6.63 -11.89
CA ASP A 97 6.67 -6.95 -10.62
C ASP A 97 7.00 -8.45 -10.60
N ARG A 98 8.27 -8.82 -10.47
CA ARG A 98 8.70 -10.20 -10.19
C ARG A 98 9.14 -10.35 -8.75
N PHE A 99 8.77 -11.46 -8.13
CA PHE A 99 9.07 -11.76 -6.73
C PHE A 99 10.05 -12.91 -6.59
N TYR A 100 11.06 -12.72 -5.76
CA TYR A 100 12.11 -13.70 -5.50
C TYR A 100 12.14 -14.02 -4.02
N LEU A 101 12.32 -15.29 -3.68
CA LEU A 101 12.44 -15.75 -2.30
C LEU A 101 13.89 -16.17 -2.05
N GLU A 102 14.61 -15.40 -1.26
CA GLU A 102 16.01 -15.70 -0.90
C GLU A 102 16.12 -16.17 0.55
N PRO A 103 17.06 -17.08 0.87
CA PRO A 103 17.35 -17.46 2.25
C PRO A 103 17.77 -16.24 3.08
N ASN A 104 17.18 -16.08 4.27
CA ASN A 104 17.56 -15.01 5.18
C ASN A 104 18.81 -15.42 5.97
N PRO A 105 19.97 -14.77 5.77
CA PRO A 105 21.20 -15.12 6.48
C PRO A 105 21.10 -14.88 7.99
N ASN A 106 20.17 -14.02 8.42
CA ASN A 106 19.98 -13.68 9.83
C ASN A 106 18.99 -14.62 10.54
N ALA A 107 18.29 -15.50 9.82
CA ALA A 107 17.27 -16.38 10.43
C ALA A 107 17.86 -17.30 11.50
N ALA A 108 19.09 -17.78 11.30
CA ALA A 108 19.78 -18.63 12.26
C ALA A 108 20.33 -17.87 13.48
N SER A 109 20.60 -16.56 13.34
CA SER A 109 21.26 -15.73 14.35
C SER A 109 20.30 -14.81 15.12
N GLN A 110 19.08 -14.59 14.62
CA GLN A 110 18.07 -13.72 15.25
C GLN A 110 16.73 -14.46 15.40
N PRO A 111 16.38 -14.88 16.63
CA PRO A 111 15.09 -15.51 16.91
C PRO A 111 13.92 -14.60 16.45
N GLY A 112 13.06 -15.12 15.58
CA GLY A 112 11.88 -14.42 15.07
C GLY A 112 12.03 -13.81 13.68
N GLU A 113 13.23 -13.82 13.09
CA GLU A 113 13.42 -13.47 11.69
C GLU A 113 12.96 -14.64 10.77
N PRO A 114 12.28 -14.36 9.64
CA PRO A 114 11.78 -15.41 8.75
C PRO A 114 12.94 -16.10 8.02
N ASP A 115 12.82 -17.41 7.77
CA ASP A 115 13.83 -18.21 7.04
C ASP A 115 14.15 -17.69 5.64
N ARG A 116 13.21 -16.96 5.03
CA ARG A 116 13.34 -16.36 3.71
C ARG A 116 12.80 -14.95 3.72
N PHE A 117 13.45 -14.06 2.97
CA PHE A 117 12.94 -12.73 2.68
C PHE A 117 12.51 -12.64 1.21
N ARG A 118 11.63 -11.67 0.92
CA ARG A 118 11.03 -11.51 -0.41
C ARG A 118 11.56 -10.24 -1.07
N ILE A 119 12.23 -10.41 -2.21
CA ILE A 119 12.69 -9.30 -3.05
C ILE A 119 11.66 -9.09 -4.17
N ARG A 120 11.33 -7.83 -4.48
CA ARG A 120 10.57 -7.42 -5.66
C ARG A 120 11.54 -6.75 -6.63
N ALA A 121 11.57 -7.20 -7.89
CA ALA A 121 12.18 -6.47 -9.00
C ALA A 121 11.09 -6.01 -9.97
N THR A 122 11.10 -4.74 -10.33
CA THR A 122 10.10 -4.13 -11.22
C THR A 122 10.72 -3.88 -12.60
N PHE A 123 10.05 -4.39 -13.63
CA PHE A 123 10.45 -4.28 -15.03
C PHE A 123 9.47 -3.41 -15.79
N ASP A 124 9.98 -2.57 -16.68
CA ASP A 124 9.16 -1.92 -17.69
C ASP A 124 8.63 -2.97 -18.68
N LYS A 125 7.32 -2.96 -18.92
CA LYS A 125 6.66 -4.01 -19.73
C LYS A 125 7.07 -3.96 -21.20
N GLU A 126 7.33 -2.77 -21.74
CA GLU A 126 7.58 -2.58 -23.18
C GLU A 126 9.04 -2.90 -23.52
N THR A 127 9.97 -2.46 -22.69
CA THR A 127 11.42 -2.64 -22.90
C THR A 127 11.99 -3.89 -22.25
N ALA A 128 11.24 -4.53 -21.35
CA ALA A 128 11.68 -5.64 -20.51
C ALA A 128 12.93 -5.35 -19.65
N LYS A 129 13.28 -4.07 -19.49
CA LYS A 129 14.40 -3.63 -18.65
C LYS A 129 13.92 -3.37 -17.22
N VAL A 130 14.83 -3.54 -16.26
CA VAL A 130 14.60 -3.11 -14.88
C VAL A 130 14.36 -1.59 -14.89
N VAL A 131 13.33 -1.13 -14.17
CA VAL A 131 13.05 0.31 -14.07
C VAL A 131 14.20 1.05 -13.38
N GLU A 132 14.34 2.35 -13.61
CA GLU A 132 15.43 3.11 -13.01
C GLU A 132 15.15 3.52 -11.56
N GLY A 133 16.21 3.68 -10.77
CA GLY A 133 16.15 4.25 -9.42
C GLY A 133 16.17 3.24 -8.26
N PRO A 134 16.29 3.72 -7.02
CA PRO A 134 16.49 2.89 -5.83
C PRO A 134 15.28 2.00 -5.48
N GLY A 135 14.09 2.31 -6.00
CA GLY A 135 12.86 1.54 -5.80
C GLY A 135 12.67 0.38 -6.79
N ALA A 136 13.60 0.21 -7.75
CA ALA A 136 13.46 -0.76 -8.83
C ALA A 136 13.59 -2.22 -8.37
N ILE A 137 14.50 -2.48 -7.44
CA ILE A 137 14.71 -3.80 -6.84
C ILE A 137 14.80 -3.60 -5.34
N ILE A 138 13.83 -4.12 -4.60
CA ILE A 138 13.71 -3.84 -3.16
C ILE A 138 13.32 -5.06 -2.34
N GLU A 139 13.74 -5.05 -1.08
CA GLU A 139 13.08 -5.78 0.00
C GLU A 139 12.10 -4.81 0.70
N LYS A 140 10.81 -5.14 0.68
CA LYS A 140 9.76 -4.32 1.32
C LYS A 140 9.34 -4.93 2.65
N LYS A 141 9.70 -4.28 3.76
CA LYS A 141 9.34 -4.68 5.13
C LYS A 141 8.26 -3.74 5.66
N LYS A 142 7.07 -4.28 5.92
CA LYS A 142 6.00 -3.50 6.57
C LYS A 142 6.41 -3.22 8.02
N ILE A 143 6.37 -1.96 8.41
CA ILE A 143 6.68 -1.51 9.77
C ILE A 143 5.39 -1.44 10.61
N ALA A 144 4.38 -0.77 10.08
CA ALA A 144 3.10 -0.61 10.76
C ALA A 144 1.96 -0.40 9.76
N ASN A 145 0.73 -0.63 10.22
CA ASN A 145 -0.47 -0.20 9.52
C ASN A 145 -1.52 0.30 10.51
N LEU A 146 -2.37 1.20 10.02
CA LEU A 146 -3.53 1.73 10.71
C LEU A 146 -4.76 1.46 9.84
N ASP A 147 -5.74 0.75 10.39
CA ASP A 147 -6.98 0.43 9.71
C ASP A 147 -8.06 1.41 10.15
N VAL A 148 -8.73 2.05 9.19
CA VAL A 148 -9.77 3.05 9.46
C VAL A 148 -11.08 2.58 8.85
N TYR A 149 -12.02 2.25 9.72
CA TYR A 149 -13.40 1.96 9.36
C TYR A 149 -14.15 3.26 9.10
N SER A 150 -14.90 3.31 8.00
CA SER A 150 -15.65 4.48 7.57
C SER A 150 -17.12 4.15 7.30
N PRO A 151 -18.01 4.23 8.31
CA PRO A 151 -19.39 3.72 8.21
C PRO A 151 -20.25 4.47 7.18
N ASN A 152 -19.93 5.72 6.88
CA ASN A 152 -20.74 6.60 6.02
C ASN A 152 -20.20 6.72 4.59
N THR A 153 -19.22 5.91 4.21
CA THR A 153 -18.63 5.90 2.87
C THR A 153 -18.71 4.50 2.28
N ALA A 154 -18.58 4.37 0.95
CA ALA A 154 -18.59 3.06 0.30
C ALA A 154 -17.32 2.24 0.62
N MET A 155 -16.23 2.91 0.98
CA MET A 155 -14.91 2.32 1.15
C MET A 155 -14.31 2.65 2.52
N ASP A 156 -13.55 1.71 3.07
CA ASP A 156 -12.62 1.90 4.19
C ASP A 156 -11.23 2.26 3.65
N PHE A 157 -10.28 2.55 4.54
CA PHE A 157 -8.90 2.75 4.12
C PHE A 157 -7.89 2.24 5.14
N ARG A 158 -6.69 1.92 4.64
CA ARG A 158 -5.54 1.49 5.45
C ARG A 158 -4.38 2.41 5.17
N ILE A 159 -3.78 2.97 6.22
CA ILE A 159 -2.50 3.67 6.16
C ILE A 159 -1.41 2.65 6.48
N THR A 160 -0.36 2.57 5.67
CA THR A 160 0.78 1.67 5.87
C THR A 160 2.07 2.46 5.86
N VAL A 161 2.98 2.10 6.77
CA VAL A 161 4.36 2.55 6.76
C VAL A 161 5.25 1.34 6.47
N SER A 162 6.08 1.45 5.43
CA SER A 162 6.99 0.40 5.01
C SER A 162 8.42 0.91 4.91
N GLU A 163 9.38 0.03 5.19
CA GLU A 163 10.76 0.21 4.78
C GLU A 163 10.94 -0.45 3.41
N GLU A 164 11.49 0.28 2.46
CA GLU A 164 11.90 -0.23 1.15
C GLU A 164 13.42 -0.14 1.09
N LYS A 165 14.08 -1.30 1.21
CA LYS A 165 15.54 -1.41 1.17
C LYS A 165 15.98 -1.77 -0.25
N PRO A 166 16.82 -0.97 -0.92
CA PRO A 166 17.36 -1.31 -2.22
C PRO A 166 18.16 -2.61 -2.16
N MET A 167 17.93 -3.49 -3.13
CA MET A 167 18.57 -4.79 -3.25
C MET A 167 19.21 -4.96 -4.63
N ARG A 168 20.16 -5.90 -4.73
CA ARG A 168 20.69 -6.34 -6.03
C ARG A 168 19.70 -7.27 -6.72
N MET A 169 19.84 -7.42 -8.03
CA MET A 169 19.07 -8.39 -8.80
C MET A 169 19.31 -9.81 -8.26
N PRO A 170 18.26 -10.54 -7.88
CA PRO A 170 18.38 -11.94 -7.44
C PRO A 170 18.89 -12.84 -8.56
N THR A 171 19.68 -13.84 -8.21
CA THR A 171 20.15 -14.90 -9.14
C THR A 171 19.24 -16.11 -9.14
N VAL A 172 18.26 -16.16 -8.25
CA VAL A 172 17.27 -17.23 -8.16
C VAL A 172 16.11 -16.98 -9.13
N GLU A 173 15.40 -18.04 -9.49
CA GLU A 173 14.19 -17.92 -10.30
C GLU A 173 13.08 -17.14 -9.58
N SER A 174 12.30 -16.39 -10.35
CA SER A 174 11.15 -15.68 -9.79
C SER A 174 10.08 -16.69 -9.37
N SER A 175 9.60 -16.53 -8.15
CA SER A 175 8.51 -17.32 -7.60
C SER A 175 7.15 -16.98 -8.22
N HIS A 176 6.89 -15.69 -8.46
CA HIS A 176 5.62 -15.19 -8.99
C HIS A 176 5.82 -13.83 -9.66
N GLU A 177 4.87 -13.44 -10.51
CA GLU A 177 4.82 -12.10 -11.09
C GLU A 177 3.44 -11.45 -11.00
N ARG A 178 3.41 -10.12 -11.11
CA ARG A 178 2.20 -9.31 -11.22
C ARG A 178 2.39 -8.29 -12.33
N HIS A 179 1.37 -8.12 -13.16
CA HIS A 179 1.35 -7.14 -14.24
C HIS A 179 0.55 -5.92 -13.78
N LYS A 180 1.17 -4.75 -13.80
CA LYS A 180 0.59 -3.50 -13.29
C LYS A 180 0.39 -2.53 -14.44
N ASP A 181 -0.81 -1.98 -14.52
CA ASP A 181 -1.15 -0.85 -15.37
C ASP A 181 -1.52 0.31 -14.45
N ARG A 182 -0.67 1.34 -14.38
CA ARG A 182 -0.71 2.38 -13.35
C ARG A 182 -0.83 3.77 -13.96
N LEU A 183 -1.82 4.51 -13.48
CA LEU A 183 -2.03 5.92 -13.74
C LEU A 183 -1.65 6.71 -12.49
N SER A 184 -0.52 7.42 -12.56
CA SER A 184 0.04 8.19 -11.46
C SER A 184 -0.23 9.68 -11.66
N TYR A 185 -0.77 10.31 -10.62
CA TYR A 185 -1.08 11.74 -10.57
C TYR A 185 -0.32 12.36 -9.41
N ARG A 186 0.64 13.24 -9.69
CA ARG A 186 1.44 13.92 -8.67
C ARG A 186 0.99 15.37 -8.51
N HIS A 187 0.65 15.77 -7.29
CA HIS A 187 0.31 17.14 -6.93
C HIS A 187 1.09 17.52 -5.67
N GLU A 188 2.04 18.43 -5.81
CA GLU A 188 2.97 18.83 -4.73
C GLU A 188 3.69 17.60 -4.13
N ILE A 189 3.43 17.30 -2.87
CA ILE A 189 4.01 16.18 -2.11
C ILE A 189 3.12 14.93 -2.10
N TRP A 190 2.00 14.94 -2.83
CA TRP A 190 1.05 13.84 -2.91
C TRP A 190 1.18 13.12 -4.24
N GLN A 191 1.13 11.79 -4.20
CA GLN A 191 1.00 10.96 -5.38
C GLN A 191 -0.24 10.09 -5.24
N PHE A 192 -1.10 10.12 -6.25
CA PHE A 192 -2.29 9.30 -6.35
C PHE A 192 -2.05 8.27 -7.45
N ASP A 193 -2.04 6.99 -7.08
CA ASP A 193 -1.79 5.90 -8.02
C ASP A 193 -3.06 5.07 -8.17
N LEU A 194 -3.65 5.12 -9.36
CA LEU A 194 -4.75 4.27 -9.76
C LEU A 194 -4.19 3.11 -10.57
N THR A 195 -4.25 1.90 -10.01
CA THR A 195 -3.53 0.73 -10.54
C THR A 195 -4.48 -0.44 -10.78
N GLN A 196 -4.42 -1.01 -11.99
CA GLN A 196 -4.95 -2.34 -12.26
C GLN A 196 -3.84 -3.37 -12.13
N VAL A 197 -4.02 -4.35 -11.23
CA VAL A 197 -3.05 -5.41 -11.00
C VAL A 197 -3.61 -6.73 -11.52
N LYS A 198 -2.89 -7.38 -12.43
CA LYS A 198 -3.22 -8.71 -12.94
C LYS A 198 -2.22 -9.72 -12.41
N THR A 199 -2.70 -10.75 -11.74
CA THR A 199 -1.89 -11.89 -11.30
C THR A 199 -2.19 -13.06 -12.22
N PRO A 200 -1.22 -13.52 -13.04
CA PRO A 200 -1.40 -14.68 -13.92
C PRO A 200 -1.75 -15.95 -13.11
N SER A 201 -2.59 -16.84 -13.67
CA SER A 201 -2.86 -18.15 -13.07
C SER A 201 -1.59 -19.01 -13.05
N ARG A 202 -1.43 -19.81 -11.99
CA ARG A 202 -0.35 -20.80 -11.91
C ARG A 202 -0.75 -22.09 -12.60
N GLU A 203 -0.96 -22.08 -13.90
CA GLU A 203 -1.31 -23.33 -14.60
C GLU A 203 -0.13 -24.29 -14.77
N ASN A 204 1.14 -23.91 -14.53
CA ASN A 204 2.29 -24.76 -14.93
C ASN A 204 3.58 -24.69 -14.08
N SER A 205 3.56 -24.32 -12.79
CA SER A 205 4.79 -24.42 -11.98
C SER A 205 4.69 -25.57 -10.96
N ASN A 206 5.58 -26.58 -11.10
CA ASN A 206 5.89 -27.62 -10.09
C ASN A 206 6.48 -27.03 -8.79
N GLN A 207 6.21 -25.76 -8.49
CA GLN A 207 6.74 -25.05 -7.33
C GLN A 207 5.77 -25.19 -6.17
N GLN A 208 6.29 -25.58 -5.00
CA GLN A 208 5.53 -25.66 -3.76
C GLN A 208 4.72 -24.38 -3.51
N PRO A 209 3.46 -24.51 -3.08
CA PRO A 209 2.62 -23.35 -2.78
C PRO A 209 3.30 -22.49 -1.71
N SER A 210 3.39 -21.18 -1.97
CA SER A 210 3.90 -20.22 -1.00
C SER A 210 2.99 -20.20 0.23
N PRO A 211 3.52 -20.20 1.46
CA PRO A 211 2.70 -20.10 2.68
C PRO A 211 1.95 -18.76 2.79
N PHE A 212 2.24 -17.81 1.90
CA PHE A 212 1.58 -16.51 1.79
C PHE A 212 0.64 -16.40 0.56
N ALA A 213 0.45 -17.49 -0.19
CA ALA A 213 -0.51 -17.49 -1.30
C ALA A 213 -1.95 -17.50 -0.76
N PRO A 214 -2.87 -16.74 -1.37
CA PRO A 214 -4.30 -16.86 -1.07
C PRO A 214 -4.76 -18.31 -1.23
N ARG A 215 -5.46 -18.85 -0.23
CA ARG A 215 -6.06 -20.18 -0.34
C ARG A 215 -7.36 -20.06 -1.14
N GLY A 216 -7.34 -20.46 -2.41
CA GLY A 216 -8.50 -20.50 -3.32
C GLY A 216 -8.08 -20.68 -4.79
N ASN A 217 -8.96 -21.25 -5.61
CA ASN A 217 -8.73 -21.71 -6.99
C ASN A 217 -7.92 -20.75 -7.88
N ASP A 218 -6.97 -21.34 -8.62
CA ASP A 218 -5.99 -20.79 -9.55
C ASP A 218 -6.58 -20.06 -10.79
N ALA A 219 -7.50 -19.10 -10.59
CA ALA A 219 -7.93 -18.21 -11.65
C ALA A 219 -7.05 -16.95 -11.70
N PRO A 220 -6.77 -16.39 -12.90
CA PRO A 220 -6.16 -15.07 -13.01
C PRO A 220 -7.02 -14.06 -12.24
N SER A 221 -6.42 -13.36 -11.29
CA SER A 221 -7.14 -12.34 -10.50
C SER A 221 -6.75 -10.94 -10.99
N VAL A 222 -7.76 -10.10 -11.14
CA VAL A 222 -7.59 -8.66 -11.44
C VAL A 222 -8.09 -7.87 -10.24
N THR A 223 -7.24 -7.03 -9.68
CA THR A 223 -7.63 -6.06 -8.64
C THR A 223 -7.50 -4.64 -9.16
N HIS A 224 -8.33 -3.76 -8.62
CA HIS A 224 -8.35 -2.33 -8.93
C HIS A 224 -8.02 -1.57 -7.64
N GLU A 225 -6.90 -0.87 -7.63
CA GLU A 225 -6.34 -0.25 -6.43
C GLU A 225 -6.25 1.26 -6.62
N LEU A 226 -6.53 2.02 -5.55
CA LEU A 226 -6.25 3.45 -5.47
C LEU A 226 -5.42 3.73 -4.22
N GLU A 227 -4.23 4.26 -4.43
CA GLU A 227 -3.23 4.52 -3.41
C GLU A 227 -2.96 6.03 -3.35
N LEU A 228 -2.85 6.58 -2.15
CA LEU A 228 -2.33 7.92 -1.87
C LEU A 228 -0.99 7.78 -1.15
N GLU A 229 0.08 8.26 -1.76
CA GLU A 229 1.43 8.21 -1.23
C GLU A 229 1.95 9.61 -0.89
N LEU A 230 2.80 9.67 0.13
CA LEU A 230 3.62 10.83 0.42
C LEU A 230 4.90 10.81 -0.43
N ALA A 231 4.87 11.53 -1.55
CA ALA A 231 5.90 11.51 -2.59
C ALA A 231 7.24 12.18 -2.21
N ASN A 232 7.28 12.90 -1.08
CA ASN A 232 8.50 13.53 -0.56
C ASN A 232 8.66 13.21 0.94
N THR A 233 9.08 11.97 1.21
CA THR A 233 9.26 11.49 2.58
C THR A 233 10.41 12.21 3.31
N ASP A 234 11.47 12.62 2.60
CA ASP A 234 12.58 13.36 3.22
C ASP A 234 12.13 14.71 3.80
N TRP A 235 11.30 15.45 3.06
CA TRP A 235 10.74 16.70 3.57
C TRP A 235 9.82 16.46 4.77
N PHE A 236 8.96 15.44 4.71
CA PHE A 236 8.11 15.10 5.85
C PHE A 236 8.89 14.72 7.11
N LEU A 237 10.00 13.99 6.97
CA LEU A 237 10.89 13.67 8.08
C LEU A 237 11.56 14.92 8.66
N LYS A 238 11.94 15.90 7.82
CA LYS A 238 12.42 17.20 8.28
C LYS A 238 11.35 17.97 9.05
N GLU A 239 10.11 17.99 8.56
CA GLU A 239 9.00 18.65 9.25
C GLU A 239 8.64 17.95 10.57
N ARG A 240 8.75 16.62 10.64
CA ARG A 240 8.64 15.86 11.89
C ARG A 240 9.72 16.28 12.89
N GLN A 241 10.97 16.43 12.46
CA GLN A 241 12.06 16.86 13.34
C GLN A 241 11.78 18.27 13.88
N ARG A 242 11.40 19.22 13.00
CA ARG A 242 11.00 20.57 13.41
C ARG A 242 9.85 20.58 14.42
N PHE A 243 8.86 19.70 14.25
CA PHE A 243 7.79 19.51 15.22
C PHE A 243 8.32 19.01 16.58
N GLN A 244 9.24 18.05 16.60
CA GLN A 244 9.87 17.55 17.83
C GLN A 244 10.70 18.64 18.53
N ASP A 245 11.36 19.48 17.76
CA ASP A 245 12.14 20.63 18.23
C ASP A 245 11.25 21.83 18.65
N ARG A 246 9.92 21.69 18.54
CA ARG A 246 8.92 22.72 18.86
C ARG A 246 9.07 24.01 18.03
N ASP A 247 9.56 23.90 16.80
CA ASP A 247 9.63 25.03 15.86
C ASP A 247 8.21 25.50 15.48
N PRO A 248 7.82 26.76 15.77
CA PRO A 248 6.48 27.25 15.47
C PRO A 248 6.13 27.29 13.97
N GLY A 249 7.12 27.22 13.08
CA GLY A 249 6.94 27.19 11.63
C GLY A 249 6.83 25.80 11.02
N HIS A 250 6.79 24.74 11.82
CA HIS A 250 6.67 23.36 11.31
C HIS A 250 5.37 23.17 10.51
N GLN A 251 5.38 22.29 9.52
CA GLN A 251 4.23 21.90 8.71
C GLN A 251 3.74 20.47 9.00
N PHE A 252 4.37 19.76 9.95
CA PHE A 252 4.08 18.36 10.24
C PHE A 252 2.59 18.05 10.43
N ASN A 253 1.91 18.78 11.34
CA ASN A 253 0.48 18.58 11.59
C ASN A 253 -0.37 18.89 10.35
N THR A 254 -0.04 19.94 9.60
CA THR A 254 -0.71 20.30 8.35
C THR A 254 -0.58 19.19 7.31
N ILE A 255 0.60 18.61 7.17
CA ILE A 255 0.85 17.49 6.25
C ILE A 255 0.03 16.28 6.67
N VAL A 256 0.08 15.88 7.95
CA VAL A 256 -0.68 14.72 8.46
C VAL A 256 -2.19 14.93 8.26
N GLN A 257 -2.70 16.10 8.62
CA GLN A 257 -4.11 16.44 8.43
C GLN A 257 -4.51 16.40 6.96
N THR A 258 -3.69 16.95 6.07
CA THR A 258 -3.96 16.97 4.63
C THR A 258 -3.95 15.56 4.04
N PHE A 259 -3.02 14.70 4.46
CA PHE A 259 -2.96 13.30 4.04
C PHE A 259 -4.24 12.55 4.42
N VAL A 260 -4.69 12.66 5.68
CA VAL A 260 -5.92 12.03 6.16
C VAL A 260 -7.16 12.61 5.46
N ASN A 261 -7.22 13.92 5.28
CA ASN A 261 -8.31 14.57 4.55
C ASN A 261 -8.38 14.08 3.10
N ASN A 262 -7.26 13.98 2.40
CA ASN A 262 -7.21 13.52 1.01
C ASN A 262 -7.74 12.09 0.88
N ILE A 263 -7.27 11.14 1.69
CA ILE A 263 -7.76 9.75 1.61
C ILE A 263 -9.24 9.64 2.02
N TYR A 264 -9.69 10.41 3.01
CA TYR A 264 -11.10 10.45 3.38
C TYR A 264 -11.98 11.04 2.27
N MET A 265 -11.51 12.09 1.59
CA MET A 265 -12.20 12.67 0.44
C MET A 265 -12.32 11.66 -0.70
N LEU A 266 -11.27 10.87 -0.97
CA LEU A 266 -11.35 9.78 -1.95
C LEU A 266 -12.38 8.72 -1.50
N ALA A 267 -12.32 8.25 -0.25
CA ALA A 267 -13.26 7.26 0.28
C ALA A 267 -14.73 7.72 0.18
N SER A 268 -15.01 9.01 0.44
CA SER A 268 -16.37 9.59 0.35
C SER A 268 -16.87 9.78 -1.09
N HIS A 269 -15.97 9.82 -2.07
CA HIS A 269 -16.31 9.93 -3.49
C HIS A 269 -16.39 8.58 -4.20
N ALA A 270 -16.01 7.47 -3.54
CA ALA A 270 -16.20 6.13 -4.08
C ALA A 270 -17.70 5.86 -4.24
N ARG A 271 -18.19 5.93 -5.49
CA ARG A 271 -19.59 5.69 -5.88
C ARG A 271 -19.67 4.44 -6.75
#